data_AF-A0A0G4J0L9-F1
#
_entry.id   AF-A0A0G4J0L9-F1
#
_cell.length_a   1.000
_cell.length_b   1.000
_cell.length_c   1.000
_cell.angle_alpha   90.00
_cell.angle_beta   90.00
_cell.angle_gamma   90.00
#
_symmetry.space_group_name_H-M   'P 1'
#
loop_
_entity.id
_entity.type
_entity.pdbx_description
1 polymer ?
#
loop_
_entity_poly.entity_id
_entity_poly.type
_entity_poly.pdbx_seq_one_letter_code
_entity_poly.pdbx_strand_id
1 'polypeptide(L)'
;MGADDTGRIVFDGVVNGSRHVAPGRSSSSIDIVACTDAVFYIVGVVADRVVVRDCRNCRVVVGCCLGEVLVESCQLVTVSAVTRSLSIATSVSCTLFALCREPIAVQADCRNVAVGPFNAPFDGSDDIDAASLRYVVAGSTDASPTDVVRPVDPAEFIMAPVPIGHPPPSPFPLPDAYQQALSVRESRWRSLLARLNDPSVPRADLAQARAQADTQFRKWLEASGEITFLEALHQNRYRVVS
;
A
#
# COMPACT_ATOMS: atom_id res chain seq x y z
N MET A 1 24.30 -3.20 -0.99
CA MET A 1 23.63 -2.03 -0.38
C MET A 1 24.72 -1.01 -0.15
N GLY A 2 24.89 -0.06 -1.08
CA GLY A 2 25.87 1.02 -0.94
C GLY A 2 25.12 2.25 -0.48
N ALA A 3 25.36 2.72 0.74
CA ALA A 3 24.90 4.04 1.16
C ALA A 3 25.88 5.05 0.57
N ASP A 4 25.39 5.94 -0.30
CA ASP A 4 26.16 7.12 -0.69
C ASP A 4 26.31 8.04 0.54
N ASP A 5 27.40 8.81 0.59
CA ASP A 5 27.82 9.73 1.67
C ASP A 5 26.79 10.86 2.01
N THR A 6 25.60 10.80 1.41
CA THR A 6 24.48 11.76 1.53
C THR A 6 23.31 11.25 2.39
N GLY A 7 23.37 10.01 2.91
CA GLY A 7 22.28 9.43 3.70
C GLY A 7 21.05 9.02 2.88
N ARG A 8 21.24 8.87 1.56
CA ARG A 8 20.23 8.46 0.57
C ARG A 8 20.26 6.95 0.35
N ILE A 9 19.09 6.31 0.34
CA ILE A 9 18.92 4.89 0.05
C ILE A 9 18.32 4.77 -1.35
N VAL A 10 19.01 4.09 -2.26
CA VAL A 10 18.53 3.88 -3.64
C VAL A 10 18.27 2.41 -3.89
N PHE A 11 17.06 2.11 -4.35
CA PHE A 11 16.68 0.84 -4.95
C PHE A 11 16.54 1.05 -6.45
N ASP A 12 17.41 0.40 -7.21
CA ASP A 12 17.45 0.51 -8.67
C ASP A 12 17.37 -0.88 -9.29
N GLY A 13 16.52 -1.04 -10.31
CA GLY A 13 16.43 -2.26 -11.13
C GLY A 13 15.96 -3.51 -10.37
N VAL A 14 15.17 -3.37 -9.30
CA VAL A 14 14.65 -4.54 -8.56
C VAL A 14 13.52 -5.18 -9.38
N VAL A 15 13.69 -6.46 -9.71
CA VAL A 15 12.71 -7.26 -10.45
C VAL A 15 12.30 -8.48 -9.65
N ASN A 16 10.99 -8.80 -9.60
CA ASN A 16 10.44 -10.01 -8.97
C ASN A 16 10.99 -10.24 -7.55
N GLY A 17 10.80 -9.26 -6.66
CA GLY A 17 11.30 -9.40 -5.30
C GLY A 17 10.76 -8.39 -4.31
N SER A 18 11.18 -8.55 -3.06
CA SER A 18 10.86 -7.62 -1.99
C SER A 18 12.09 -6.98 -1.37
N ARG A 19 11.93 -5.77 -0.86
CA ARG A 19 12.92 -5.06 -0.06
C ARG A 19 12.26 -4.56 1.21
N HIS A 20 12.96 -4.74 2.32
CA HIS A 20 12.57 -4.23 3.62
C HIS A 20 13.66 -3.30 4.11
N VAL A 21 13.29 -2.07 4.44
CA VAL A 21 14.19 -1.09 5.04
C VAL A 21 13.47 -0.49 6.25
N ALA A 22 14.19 -0.46 7.36
CA ALA A 22 13.86 0.35 8.51
C ALA A 22 14.84 1.52 8.51
N PRO A 23 14.46 2.67 7.93
CA PRO A 23 15.33 3.84 7.91
C PRO A 23 15.58 4.29 9.35
N GLY A 24 16.84 4.49 9.71
CA GLY A 24 17.18 5.18 10.94
C GLY A 24 16.72 6.64 10.86
N ARG A 25 16.54 7.31 12.00
CA ARG A 25 16.18 8.75 12.07
C ARG A 25 17.14 9.68 11.31
N SER A 26 18.28 9.16 10.83
CA SER A 26 19.31 9.85 10.07
C SER A 26 19.26 9.65 8.55
N SER A 27 18.41 8.79 7.99
CA SER A 27 18.30 8.65 6.53
C SER A 27 17.38 9.72 5.96
N SER A 28 17.90 10.52 5.04
CA SER A 28 17.22 11.69 4.50
C SER A 28 16.26 11.30 3.37
N SER A 29 16.68 10.48 2.41
CA SER A 29 15.85 10.20 1.23
C SER A 29 15.91 8.76 0.75
N ILE A 30 14.81 8.32 0.15
CA ILE A 30 14.70 7.00 -0.49
C ILE A 30 14.27 7.19 -1.93
N ASP A 31 14.97 6.53 -2.86
CA ASP A 31 14.57 6.46 -4.26
C ASP A 31 14.36 5.02 -4.68
N ILE A 32 13.24 4.78 -5.35
CA ILE A 32 12.86 3.51 -5.96
C ILE A 32 12.73 3.78 -7.44
N VAL A 33 13.67 3.26 -8.22
CA VAL A 33 13.84 3.61 -9.64
C VAL A 33 13.89 2.34 -10.49
N ALA A 34 13.22 2.37 -11.66
CA ALA A 34 13.29 1.31 -12.66
C ALA A 34 12.98 -0.11 -12.13
N CYS A 35 12.10 -0.21 -11.12
CA CYS A 35 11.74 -1.48 -10.50
C CYS A 35 10.49 -2.08 -11.16
N THR A 36 10.39 -3.40 -11.24
CA THR A 36 9.27 -4.10 -11.87
C THR A 36 8.82 -5.31 -11.05
N ASP A 37 7.51 -5.50 -10.89
CA ASP A 37 6.95 -6.65 -10.15
C ASP A 37 7.59 -6.80 -8.76
N ALA A 38 7.68 -5.69 -8.01
CA ALA A 38 8.47 -5.61 -6.78
C ALA A 38 7.73 -4.93 -5.62
N VAL A 39 8.10 -5.30 -4.39
CA VAL A 39 7.46 -4.81 -3.16
C VAL A 39 8.46 -4.17 -2.23
N PHE A 40 8.16 -2.98 -1.75
CA PHE A 40 9.03 -2.21 -0.87
C PHE A 40 8.29 -1.93 0.43
N TYR A 41 8.87 -2.38 1.55
CA TYR A 41 8.42 -2.08 2.89
C TYR A 41 9.43 -1.14 3.54
N ILE A 42 9.03 0.12 3.70
CA ILE A 42 9.79 1.17 4.37
C ILE A 42 9.16 1.35 5.75
N VAL A 43 9.56 0.49 6.69
CA VAL A 43 8.96 0.37 8.03
C VAL A 43 9.77 1.26 8.99
N GLY A 44 9.50 2.56 8.92
CA GLY A 44 10.10 3.58 9.78
C GLY A 44 9.83 4.99 9.25
N VAL A 45 10.55 5.98 9.79
CA VAL A 45 10.39 7.40 9.44
C VAL A 45 11.46 7.83 8.44
N VAL A 46 11.04 8.38 7.31
CA VAL A 46 11.90 9.04 6.31
C VAL A 46 11.84 10.55 6.53
N ALA A 47 13.00 11.21 6.65
CA ALA A 47 13.05 12.61 7.06
C ALA A 47 12.75 13.61 5.92
N ASP A 48 13.26 13.38 4.71
CA ASP A 48 13.17 14.34 3.61
C ASP A 48 12.21 13.87 2.50
N ARG A 49 12.53 12.82 1.73
CA ARG A 49 11.62 12.40 0.64
C ARG A 49 11.67 10.93 0.27
N VAL A 50 10.58 10.45 -0.30
CA VAL A 50 10.49 9.15 -0.98
C VAL A 50 10.09 9.37 -2.43
N VAL A 51 10.90 8.89 -3.36
CA VAL A 51 10.66 9.02 -4.80
C VAL A 51 10.47 7.65 -5.41
N VAL A 52 9.38 7.48 -6.16
CA VAL A 52 9.09 6.26 -6.94
C VAL A 52 9.05 6.66 -8.40
N ARG A 53 10.02 6.20 -9.19
CA ARG A 53 10.18 6.60 -10.60
C ARG A 53 10.37 5.41 -11.53
N ASP A 54 9.77 5.48 -12.72
CA ASP A 54 9.95 4.48 -13.78
C ASP A 54 9.63 3.04 -13.33
N CYS A 55 8.72 2.90 -12.37
CA CYS A 55 8.37 1.62 -11.77
C CYS A 55 7.10 1.04 -12.40
N ARG A 56 7.06 -0.30 -12.52
CA ARG A 56 5.92 -1.02 -13.10
C ARG A 56 5.44 -2.13 -12.18
N ASN A 57 4.14 -2.17 -11.91
CA ASN A 57 3.52 -3.20 -11.07
C ASN A 57 4.24 -3.37 -9.71
N CYS A 58 4.54 -2.24 -9.06
CA CYS A 58 5.21 -2.23 -7.76
C CYS A 58 4.26 -1.82 -6.64
N ARG A 59 4.50 -2.34 -5.44
CA ARG A 59 3.84 -1.87 -4.22
C ARG A 59 4.86 -1.26 -3.26
N VAL A 60 4.60 -0.05 -2.81
CA VAL A 60 5.46 0.68 -1.89
C VAL A 60 4.66 1.03 -0.65
N VAL A 61 5.03 0.45 0.49
CA VAL A 61 4.47 0.79 1.79
C VAL A 61 5.51 1.63 2.53
N VAL A 62 5.14 2.86 2.84
CA VAL A 62 5.92 3.82 3.62
C VAL A 62 5.20 4.04 4.93
N GLY A 63 5.89 3.80 6.04
CA GLY A 63 5.37 4.08 7.37
C GLY A 63 5.08 5.57 7.55
N CYS A 64 6.13 6.39 7.54
CA CYS A 64 6.03 7.84 7.59
C CYS A 64 7.11 8.52 6.73
N CYS A 65 6.73 9.58 6.03
CA CYS A 65 7.64 10.51 5.37
C CYS A 65 7.37 11.93 5.86
N LEU A 66 8.33 12.59 6.51
CA LEU A 66 8.11 13.94 7.04
C LEU A 66 8.08 15.03 5.94
N GLY A 67 8.65 14.74 4.76
CA GLY A 67 8.61 15.64 3.62
C GLY A 67 7.68 15.17 2.50
N GLU A 68 8.23 14.84 1.33
CA GLU A 68 7.43 14.57 0.12
C GLU A 68 7.51 13.12 -0.35
N VAL A 69 6.36 12.59 -0.79
CA VAL A 69 6.29 11.35 -1.56
C VAL A 69 5.95 11.68 -3.02
N LEU A 70 6.87 11.41 -3.94
CA LEU A 70 6.71 11.66 -5.37
C LEU A 70 6.55 10.35 -6.13
N VAL A 71 5.52 10.25 -6.96
CA VAL A 71 5.31 9.14 -7.90
C VAL A 71 5.37 9.66 -9.34
N GLU A 72 6.35 9.21 -10.11
CA GLU A 72 6.62 9.76 -11.43
C GLU A 72 6.85 8.66 -12.47
N SER A 73 6.31 8.81 -13.68
CA SER A 73 6.53 7.85 -14.78
C SER A 73 6.22 6.39 -14.43
N CYS A 74 5.22 6.17 -13.58
CA CYS A 74 4.91 4.85 -13.03
C CYS A 74 3.66 4.22 -13.68
N GLN A 75 3.62 2.89 -13.75
CA GLN A 75 2.47 2.13 -14.24
C GLN A 75 2.06 1.04 -13.24
N LEU A 76 0.76 0.95 -12.91
CA LEU A 76 0.23 -0.07 -11.99
C LEU A 76 0.93 -0.06 -10.61
N VAL A 77 1.38 1.11 -10.16
CA VAL A 77 2.05 1.25 -8.86
C VAL A 77 1.05 1.57 -7.76
N THR A 78 1.15 0.86 -6.65
CA THR A 78 0.38 1.16 -5.42
C THR A 78 1.31 1.76 -4.37
N VAL A 79 0.97 2.93 -3.85
CA VAL A 79 1.74 3.59 -2.77
C VAL A 79 0.84 3.80 -1.55
N SER A 80 1.27 3.28 -0.39
CA SER A 80 0.66 3.55 0.90
C SER A 80 1.61 4.40 1.73
N ALA A 81 1.24 5.64 2.08
CA ALA A 81 2.14 6.52 2.82
C ALA A 81 1.42 7.54 3.72
N VAL A 82 2.00 7.79 4.90
CA VAL A 82 1.71 8.98 5.69
C VAL A 82 2.78 10.03 5.37
N THR A 83 2.37 11.22 4.91
CA THR A 83 3.33 12.23 4.44
C THR A 83 2.87 13.67 4.64
N ARG A 84 3.78 14.66 4.62
CA ARG A 84 3.39 16.07 4.55
C ARG A 84 2.72 16.38 3.22
N SER A 85 3.37 15.98 2.12
CA SER A 85 2.92 16.24 0.75
C SER A 85 3.08 14.99 -0.12
N LEU A 86 2.15 14.78 -1.05
CA LEU A 86 2.20 13.69 -2.01
C LEU A 86 1.90 14.24 -3.41
N SER A 87 2.77 13.93 -4.36
CA SER A 87 2.65 14.34 -5.75
C SER A 87 2.71 13.14 -6.69
N ILE A 88 1.92 13.19 -7.77
CA ILE A 88 1.95 12.21 -8.85
C ILE A 88 2.04 12.90 -10.21
N ALA A 89 2.94 12.40 -11.06
CA ALA A 89 3.18 12.94 -12.39
C ALA A 89 3.33 11.82 -13.44
N THR A 90 2.84 12.05 -14.66
CA THR A 90 3.08 11.19 -15.84
C THR A 90 2.86 9.70 -15.58
N SER A 91 1.82 9.33 -14.82
CA SER A 91 1.62 7.97 -14.29
C SER A 91 0.25 7.40 -14.65
N VAL A 92 0.17 6.09 -14.85
CA VAL A 92 -1.04 5.42 -15.36
C VAL A 92 -1.46 4.25 -14.47
N SER A 93 -2.74 4.22 -14.11
CA SER A 93 -3.37 3.15 -13.31
C SER A 93 -2.69 2.94 -11.96
N CYS A 94 -2.28 4.04 -11.32
CA CYS A 94 -1.68 4.03 -9.98
C CYS A 94 -2.75 4.18 -8.89
N THR A 95 -2.50 3.57 -7.73
CA THR A 95 -3.37 3.70 -6.55
C THR A 95 -2.58 4.29 -5.39
N LEU A 96 -3.13 5.33 -4.76
CA LEU A 96 -2.50 6.07 -3.68
C LEU A 96 -3.37 5.93 -2.42
N PHE A 97 -2.81 5.35 -1.36
CA PHE A 97 -3.44 5.26 -0.05
C PHE A 97 -2.70 6.18 0.90
N ALA A 98 -3.24 7.36 1.17
CA ALA A 98 -2.45 8.39 1.84
C ALA A 98 -3.20 9.15 2.93
N LEU A 99 -2.42 9.61 3.90
CA LEU A 99 -2.76 10.68 4.82
C LEU A 99 -1.75 11.80 4.57
N CYS A 100 -2.26 12.95 4.17
CA CYS A 100 -1.45 14.10 3.79
C CYS A 100 -1.85 15.32 4.60
N ARG A 101 -0.88 16.17 4.91
CA ARG A 101 -1.16 17.50 5.45
C ARG A 101 -1.64 18.45 4.35
N GLU A 102 -1.04 18.32 3.17
CA GLU A 102 -1.37 19.08 1.97
C GLU A 102 -2.24 18.27 1.00
N PRO A 103 -3.02 18.91 0.12
CA PRO A 103 -3.72 18.21 -0.96
C PRO A 103 -2.76 17.44 -1.86
N ILE A 104 -3.19 16.25 -2.29
CA ILE A 104 -2.44 15.44 -3.26
C ILE A 104 -2.35 16.23 -4.57
N ALA A 105 -1.13 16.52 -5.01
CA ALA A 105 -0.86 17.22 -6.25
C ALA A 105 -0.83 16.23 -7.41
N VAL A 106 -1.62 16.48 -8.45
CA VAL A 106 -1.66 15.67 -9.67
C VAL A 106 -1.17 16.54 -10.81
N GLN A 107 -0.07 16.12 -11.42
CA GLN A 107 0.65 16.89 -12.43
C GLN A 107 0.74 16.09 -13.73
N ALA A 108 0.92 16.82 -14.85
CA ALA A 108 1.17 16.23 -16.16
C ALA A 108 0.12 15.18 -16.61
N ASP A 109 0.54 14.22 -17.45
CA ASP A 109 -0.35 13.23 -18.08
C ASP A 109 -0.60 12.03 -17.16
N CYS A 110 -1.49 12.21 -16.18
CA CYS A 110 -1.95 11.13 -15.31
C CYS A 110 -3.26 10.50 -15.83
N ARG A 111 -3.40 9.16 -15.75
CA ARG A 111 -4.62 8.44 -16.16
C ARG A 111 -5.00 7.36 -15.17
N ASN A 112 -6.31 7.24 -14.86
CA ASN A 112 -6.87 6.21 -13.98
C ASN A 112 -6.16 6.15 -12.62
N VAL A 113 -5.92 7.31 -11.99
CA VAL A 113 -5.33 7.36 -10.65
C VAL A 113 -6.44 7.19 -9.63
N ALA A 114 -6.26 6.25 -8.70
CA ALA A 114 -7.20 6.05 -7.60
C ALA A 114 -6.60 6.56 -6.28
N VAL A 115 -7.39 7.25 -5.47
CA VAL A 115 -6.98 7.74 -4.14
C VAL A 115 -7.90 7.16 -3.06
N GLY A 116 -7.32 6.56 -2.04
CA GLY A 116 -8.03 6.00 -0.89
C GLY A 116 -7.38 6.40 0.43
N PRO A 117 -8.05 6.16 1.55
CA PRO A 117 -7.49 6.44 2.87
C PRO A 117 -6.27 5.56 3.11
N PHE A 118 -5.33 6.03 3.93
CA PHE A 118 -4.16 5.23 4.31
C PHE A 118 -4.59 3.85 4.84
N ASN A 119 -3.98 2.80 4.30
CA ASN A 119 -4.45 1.43 4.46
C ASN A 119 -3.39 0.48 5.03
N ALA A 120 -2.23 0.98 5.44
CA ALA A 120 -1.17 0.15 6.01
C ALA A 120 -1.10 0.36 7.54
N PRO A 121 -0.91 -0.69 8.34
CA PRO A 121 -0.58 -0.51 9.75
C PRO A 121 0.83 0.08 9.89
N PHE A 122 1.01 0.99 10.86
CA PHE A 122 2.26 1.69 11.09
C PHE A 122 2.48 1.94 12.59
N ASP A 123 3.72 1.76 13.06
CA ASP A 123 4.17 1.86 14.44
C ASP A 123 5.07 3.10 14.68
N GLY A 124 4.69 4.27 14.17
CA GLY A 124 5.43 5.51 14.40
C GLY A 124 4.53 6.73 14.55
N SER A 125 3.35 6.54 15.15
CA SER A 125 2.38 7.62 15.41
C SER A 125 2.96 8.77 16.24
N ASP A 126 3.95 8.49 17.08
CA ASP A 126 4.52 9.48 18.02
C ASP A 126 5.31 10.59 17.31
N ASP A 127 5.87 10.28 16.14
CA ASP A 127 6.66 11.24 15.35
C ASP A 127 5.79 12.09 14.41
N ILE A 128 4.46 11.90 14.44
CA ILE A 128 3.51 12.54 13.54
C ILE A 128 2.43 13.26 14.34
N ASP A 129 2.26 14.56 14.07
CA ASP A 129 1.07 15.28 14.55
C ASP A 129 -0.17 14.83 13.78
N ALA A 130 -0.84 13.80 14.30
CA ALA A 130 -2.04 13.21 13.72
C ALA A 130 -3.17 14.23 13.49
N ALA A 131 -3.22 15.33 14.26
CA ALA A 131 -4.24 16.36 14.10
C ALA A 131 -4.02 17.23 12.85
N SER A 132 -2.78 17.27 12.34
CA SER A 132 -2.41 18.02 11.13
C SER A 132 -2.66 17.24 9.83
N LEU A 133 -2.88 15.93 9.93
CA LEU A 133 -3.09 15.05 8.79
C LEU A 133 -4.56 14.93 8.43
N ARG A 134 -4.84 14.89 7.14
CA ARG A 134 -6.18 14.69 6.63
C ARG A 134 -6.17 13.67 5.49
N TYR A 135 -7.27 12.95 5.38
CA TYR A 135 -7.60 12.30 4.13
C TYR A 135 -7.99 13.40 3.13
N VAL A 136 -7.05 13.81 2.29
CA VAL A 136 -7.29 14.87 1.30
C VAL A 136 -7.51 14.25 -0.07
N VAL A 137 -8.67 14.54 -0.66
CA VAL A 137 -8.96 14.24 -2.06
C VAL A 137 -8.10 15.16 -2.94
N ALA A 138 -7.52 14.63 -4.00
CA ALA A 138 -6.58 15.34 -4.86
C ALA A 138 -7.11 16.73 -5.32
N GLY A 139 -6.23 17.74 -5.27
CA GLY A 139 -6.49 19.06 -5.82
C GLY A 139 -5.60 19.29 -7.05
N SER A 140 -6.17 19.61 -8.22
CA SER A 140 -5.37 19.94 -9.40
C SER A 140 -4.76 21.33 -9.28
N THR A 141 -3.53 21.50 -9.74
CA THR A 141 -2.97 22.82 -10.02
C THR A 141 -3.29 23.33 -11.43
N ASP A 142 -3.59 22.48 -12.45
CA ASP A 142 -3.73 22.99 -13.84
C ASP A 142 -4.60 22.19 -14.86
N ALA A 143 -5.52 21.31 -14.46
CA ALA A 143 -6.54 20.75 -15.38
C ALA A 143 -7.74 20.21 -14.58
N SER A 144 -8.94 20.23 -15.17
CA SER A 144 -10.20 19.79 -14.53
C SER A 144 -10.04 18.47 -13.74
N PRO A 145 -9.97 18.53 -12.40
CA PRO A 145 -9.38 17.48 -11.55
C PRO A 145 -10.19 16.18 -11.45
N THR A 146 -11.48 16.22 -11.81
CA THR A 146 -12.43 15.17 -11.42
C THR A 146 -12.40 13.90 -12.26
N ASP A 147 -11.84 13.94 -13.47
CA ASP A 147 -11.83 12.77 -14.37
C ASP A 147 -10.53 11.95 -14.27
N VAL A 148 -9.45 12.54 -13.76
CA VAL A 148 -8.12 11.90 -13.69
C VAL A 148 -7.97 11.09 -12.40
N VAL A 149 -8.51 11.61 -11.29
CA VAL A 149 -8.44 10.98 -9.98
C VAL A 149 -9.82 10.54 -9.52
N ARG A 150 -9.96 9.25 -9.24
CA ARG A 150 -11.16 8.66 -8.65
C ARG A 150 -10.89 8.24 -7.20
N PRO A 151 -11.90 8.29 -6.31
CA PRO A 151 -11.77 7.60 -5.03
C PRO A 151 -11.68 6.09 -5.25
N VAL A 152 -10.94 5.40 -4.39
CA VAL A 152 -10.99 3.93 -4.30
C VAL A 152 -12.39 3.53 -3.84
N ASP A 153 -12.99 2.53 -4.48
CA ASP A 153 -14.28 2.01 -4.04
C ASP A 153 -14.13 1.39 -2.64
N PRO A 154 -14.94 1.79 -1.63
CA PRO A 154 -14.93 1.14 -0.32
C PRO A 154 -15.03 -0.39 -0.38
N ALA A 155 -15.74 -0.95 -1.36
CA ALA A 155 -15.88 -2.38 -1.56
C ALA A 155 -14.59 -3.05 -2.09
N GLU A 156 -13.71 -2.29 -2.76
CA GLU A 156 -12.39 -2.74 -3.24
C GLU A 156 -11.28 -2.44 -2.22
N PHE A 157 -11.50 -1.51 -1.29
CA PHE A 157 -10.54 -1.13 -0.26
C PHE A 157 -10.13 -2.31 0.61
N ILE A 158 -8.84 -2.56 0.75
CA ILE A 158 -8.25 -3.57 1.64
C ILE A 158 -7.12 -2.96 2.44
N MET A 159 -6.94 -3.42 3.69
CA MET A 159 -5.74 -3.09 4.46
C MET A 159 -4.53 -3.78 3.81
N ALA A 160 -3.46 -3.03 3.56
CA ALA A 160 -2.22 -3.58 3.05
C ALA A 160 -1.60 -4.49 4.12
N PRO A 161 -1.36 -5.77 3.84
CA PRO A 161 -0.61 -6.61 4.76
C PRO A 161 0.85 -6.15 4.76
N VAL A 162 1.32 -5.83 5.94
CA VAL A 162 2.71 -5.48 6.22
C VAL A 162 3.30 -6.64 7.00
N PRO A 163 4.54 -7.08 6.71
CA PRO A 163 5.21 -8.14 7.45
C PRO A 163 5.69 -7.61 8.80
N ILE A 164 4.76 -7.15 9.61
CA ILE A 164 4.91 -6.82 11.02
C ILE A 164 4.11 -7.87 11.79
N GLY A 165 4.66 -8.42 12.87
CA GLY A 165 4.08 -9.58 13.55
C GLY A 165 2.63 -9.35 13.95
N HIS A 166 2.40 -8.45 14.91
CA HIS A 166 1.05 -8.00 15.28
C HIS A 166 0.85 -6.59 14.74
N PRO A 167 -0.05 -6.37 13.77
CA PRO A 167 -0.28 -5.03 13.25
C PRO A 167 -0.89 -4.17 14.36
N PRO A 168 -0.29 -3.01 14.72
CA PRO A 168 -0.91 -2.09 15.65
C PRO A 168 -2.25 -1.61 15.09
N PRO A 169 -3.22 -1.25 15.96
CA PRO A 169 -4.42 -0.58 15.51
C PRO A 169 -4.04 0.68 14.74
N SER A 170 -4.71 0.95 13.62
CA SER A 170 -4.48 2.17 12.86
C SER A 170 -4.67 3.38 13.79
N PRO A 171 -3.66 4.24 13.96
CA PRO A 171 -3.79 5.44 14.79
C PRO A 171 -4.74 6.47 14.17
N PHE A 172 -5.15 6.27 12.91
CA PHE A 172 -6.01 7.18 12.16
C PHE A 172 -7.37 6.53 11.88
N PRO A 173 -8.49 7.20 12.20
CA PRO A 173 -9.82 6.70 11.88
C PRO A 173 -10.05 6.76 10.37
N LEU A 174 -10.56 5.67 9.81
CA LEU A 174 -11.00 5.63 8.41
C LEU A 174 -12.34 6.37 8.25
N PRO A 175 -12.69 6.86 7.05
CA PRO A 175 -14.03 7.38 6.81
C PRO A 175 -15.10 6.27 6.92
N ASP A 176 -16.31 6.64 7.34
CA ASP A 176 -17.40 5.69 7.66
C ASP A 176 -17.69 4.68 6.56
N ALA A 177 -17.70 5.11 5.30
CA ALA A 177 -17.96 4.23 4.16
C ALA A 177 -16.93 3.08 4.06
N TYR A 178 -15.65 3.38 4.29
CA TYR A 178 -14.58 2.38 4.28
C TYR A 178 -14.64 1.49 5.52
N GLN A 179 -14.93 2.06 6.70
CA GLN A 179 -15.13 1.28 7.93
C GLN A 179 -16.28 0.27 7.79
N GLN A 180 -17.41 0.72 7.24
CA GLN A 180 -18.58 -0.14 6.99
C GLN A 180 -18.27 -1.23 5.97
N ALA A 181 -17.56 -0.91 4.89
CA ALA A 181 -17.17 -1.91 3.90
C ALA A 181 -16.24 -2.98 4.50
N LEU A 182 -15.28 -2.57 5.35
CA LEU A 182 -14.44 -3.51 6.10
C LEU A 182 -15.24 -4.37 7.07
N SER A 183 -16.19 -3.80 7.83
CA SER A 183 -17.00 -4.54 8.79
C SER A 183 -17.95 -5.54 8.12
N VAL A 184 -18.54 -5.16 6.98
CA VAL A 184 -19.34 -6.07 6.14
C VAL A 184 -18.47 -7.22 5.63
N ARG A 185 -17.26 -6.93 5.15
CA ARG A 185 -16.34 -7.97 4.67
C ARG A 185 -15.93 -8.91 5.80
N GLU A 186 -15.56 -8.37 6.96
CA GLU A 186 -15.20 -9.14 8.14
C GLU A 186 -16.36 -10.03 8.61
N SER A 187 -17.58 -9.50 8.63
CA SER A 187 -18.79 -10.25 8.98
C SER A 187 -19.04 -11.40 8.01
N ARG A 188 -18.95 -11.14 6.69
CA ARG A 188 -19.07 -12.19 5.65
C ARG A 188 -18.01 -13.28 5.83
N TRP A 189 -16.77 -12.90 6.12
CA TRP A 189 -15.69 -13.84 6.38
C TRP A 189 -15.94 -14.69 7.63
N ARG A 190 -16.36 -14.07 8.73
CA ARG A 190 -16.74 -14.78 9.96
C ARG A 190 -17.88 -15.76 9.72
N SER A 191 -18.93 -15.34 9.01
CA SER A 191 -20.06 -16.21 8.65
C SER A 191 -19.62 -17.38 7.76
N LEU A 192 -18.72 -17.15 6.82
CA LEU A 192 -18.15 -18.21 5.99
C LEU A 192 -17.34 -19.20 6.82
N LEU A 193 -16.46 -18.72 7.71
CA LEU A 193 -15.67 -19.57 8.60
C LEU A 193 -16.56 -20.39 9.54
N ALA A 194 -17.61 -19.80 10.09
CA ALA A 194 -18.56 -20.52 10.94
C ALA A 194 -19.22 -21.68 10.19
N ARG A 195 -19.63 -21.46 8.93
CA ARG A 195 -20.20 -22.50 8.07
C ARG A 195 -19.18 -23.60 7.73
N LEU A 196 -17.93 -23.24 7.47
CA LEU A 196 -16.88 -24.22 7.14
C LEU A 196 -16.44 -25.06 8.35
N ASN A 197 -16.58 -24.53 9.55
CA ASN A 197 -16.24 -25.21 10.80
C ASN A 197 -17.44 -25.95 11.43
N ASP A 198 -18.62 -25.89 10.82
CA ASP A 198 -19.80 -26.60 11.29
C ASP A 198 -19.59 -28.11 11.14
N PRO A 199 -19.60 -28.90 12.24
CA PRO A 199 -19.33 -30.34 12.21
C PRO A 199 -20.38 -31.15 11.45
N SER A 200 -21.54 -30.57 11.15
CA SER A 200 -22.59 -31.20 10.36
C SER A 200 -22.34 -31.17 8.85
N VAL A 201 -21.40 -30.34 8.38
CA VAL A 201 -21.11 -30.21 6.95
C VAL A 201 -20.35 -31.45 6.45
N PRO A 202 -20.84 -32.12 5.39
CA PRO A 202 -20.16 -33.27 4.81
C PRO A 202 -18.74 -32.95 4.34
N ARG A 203 -17.81 -33.90 4.58
CA ARG A 203 -16.40 -33.74 4.16
C ARG A 203 -16.25 -33.52 2.64
N ALA A 204 -17.13 -34.11 1.83
CA ALA A 204 -17.12 -33.93 0.38
C ALA A 204 -17.43 -32.47 -0.01
N ASP A 205 -18.41 -31.85 0.64
CA ASP A 205 -18.80 -30.46 0.39
C ASP A 205 -17.69 -29.48 0.81
N LEU A 206 -17.01 -29.77 1.93
CA LEU A 206 -15.82 -29.01 2.36
C LEU A 206 -14.67 -29.12 1.35
N ALA A 207 -14.43 -30.31 0.80
CA ALA A 207 -13.40 -30.50 -0.22
C ALA A 207 -13.72 -29.74 -1.51
N GLN A 208 -14.98 -29.76 -1.94
CA GLN A 208 -15.45 -29.00 -3.11
C GLN A 208 -15.32 -27.49 -2.88
N ALA A 209 -15.74 -26.98 -1.72
CA ALA A 209 -15.62 -25.57 -1.38
C ALA A 209 -14.15 -25.10 -1.39
N ARG A 210 -13.23 -25.91 -0.84
CA ARG A 210 -11.78 -25.63 -0.89
C ARG A 210 -11.24 -25.59 -2.31
N ALA A 211 -11.58 -26.57 -3.15
CA ALA A 211 -11.14 -26.59 -4.55
C ALA A 211 -11.65 -25.36 -5.34
N GLN A 212 -12.88 -24.92 -5.07
CA GLN A 212 -13.42 -23.69 -5.66
C GLN A 212 -12.68 -22.45 -5.17
N ALA A 213 -12.42 -22.35 -3.87
CA ALA A 213 -11.65 -21.26 -3.28
C ALA A 213 -10.24 -21.18 -3.89
N ASP A 214 -9.53 -22.30 -3.98
CA ASP A 214 -8.20 -22.39 -4.59
C ASP A 214 -8.21 -21.92 -6.06
N THR A 215 -9.23 -22.32 -6.81
CA THR A 215 -9.38 -21.91 -8.21
C THR A 215 -9.60 -20.41 -8.34
N GLN A 216 -10.48 -19.83 -7.53
CA GLN A 216 -10.74 -18.39 -7.55
C GLN A 216 -9.52 -17.59 -7.07
N PHE A 217 -8.81 -18.11 -6.07
CA PHE A 217 -7.59 -17.48 -5.56
C PHE A 217 -6.47 -17.45 -6.62
N ARG A 218 -6.25 -18.54 -7.36
CA ARG A 218 -5.28 -18.56 -8.47
C ARG A 218 -5.65 -17.60 -9.59
N LYS A 219 -6.92 -17.58 -10.00
CA LYS A 219 -7.41 -16.62 -10.99
C LYS A 219 -7.19 -15.17 -10.55
N TRP A 220 -7.45 -14.89 -9.26
CA TRP A 220 -7.17 -13.58 -8.70
C TRP A 220 -5.67 -13.26 -8.71
N LEU A 221 -4.80 -14.21 -8.36
CA LEU A 221 -3.35 -14.01 -8.38
C LEU A 221 -2.81 -13.68 -9.77
N GLU A 222 -3.29 -14.40 -10.78
CA GLU A 222 -2.90 -14.19 -12.17
C GLU A 222 -3.40 -12.84 -12.69
N ALA A 223 -4.64 -12.46 -12.36
CA ALA A 223 -5.25 -11.21 -12.81
C ALA A 223 -4.69 -9.96 -12.11
N SER A 224 -4.29 -10.09 -10.85
CA SER A 224 -3.86 -8.97 -10.01
C SER A 224 -2.34 -8.75 -10.02
N GLY A 225 -1.55 -9.73 -10.45
CA GLY A 225 -0.08 -9.66 -10.39
C GLY A 225 0.46 -9.73 -8.95
N GLU A 226 -0.34 -10.20 -8.00
CA GLU A 226 -0.05 -10.18 -6.55
C GLU A 226 0.86 -11.33 -6.08
N ILE A 227 1.35 -12.17 -6.99
CA ILE A 227 2.22 -13.31 -6.66
C ILE A 227 3.45 -12.84 -5.90
N THR A 228 4.16 -11.83 -6.41
CA THR A 228 5.36 -11.31 -5.73
C THR A 228 5.03 -10.74 -4.36
N PHE A 229 3.84 -10.17 -4.21
CA PHE A 229 3.37 -9.65 -2.93
C PHE A 229 3.11 -10.75 -1.90
N LEU A 230 2.48 -11.84 -2.30
CA LEU A 230 2.31 -13.01 -1.42
C LEU A 230 3.65 -13.65 -1.07
N GLU A 231 4.55 -13.81 -2.03
CA GLU A 231 5.89 -14.34 -1.81
C GLU A 231 6.66 -13.45 -0.82
N ALA A 232 6.56 -12.14 -0.95
CA ALA A 232 7.15 -11.18 -0.03
C ALA A 232 6.61 -11.34 1.40
N LEU A 233 5.30 -11.53 1.56
CA LEU A 233 4.68 -11.77 2.87
C LEU A 233 5.15 -13.08 3.50
N HIS A 234 5.22 -14.15 2.72
CA HIS A 234 5.70 -15.45 3.19
C HIS A 234 7.17 -15.39 3.62
N GLN A 235 8.04 -14.76 2.81
CA GLN A 235 9.46 -14.64 3.12
C GLN A 235 9.71 -13.80 4.38
N ASN A 236 8.93 -12.74 4.60
CA ASN A 236 9.15 -11.81 5.71
C ASN A 236 8.41 -12.18 7.00
N ARG A 237 7.39 -13.05 6.96
CA ARG A 237 6.75 -13.60 8.18
C ARG A 237 7.73 -14.32 9.11
N TYR A 238 8.84 -14.83 8.59
CA TYR A 238 9.86 -15.55 9.35
C TYR A 238 11.04 -14.69 9.82
N ARG A 239 11.07 -13.39 9.48
CA ARG A 239 12.17 -12.48 9.83
C ARG A 239 11.90 -11.56 11.03
N VAL A 240 10.66 -11.48 11.50
CA VAL A 240 10.24 -10.57 12.59
C VAL A 240 10.29 -11.24 13.98
N VAL A 241 10.81 -12.48 14.07
CA VAL A 241 10.90 -13.25 15.33
C VAL A 241 12.36 -13.39 15.80
N SER A 242 13.29 -12.55 15.32
CA SER A 242 14.70 -12.54 15.78
C SER A 242 15.08 -11.23 16.43
#